data_AF-A0A398D1U0-F1
#
_entry.id   AF-A0A398D1U0-F1
#
_cell.length_a   1.000
_cell.length_b   1.000
_cell.length_c   1.000
_cell.angle_alpha   90.00
_cell.angle_beta   90.00
_cell.angle_gamma   90.00
#
_symmetry.space_group_name_H-M   'P 1'
#
loop_
_entity.id
_entity.type
_entity.pdbx_description
1 polymer ?
#
loop_
_entity_poly.entity_id
_entity_poly.type
_entity_poly.pdbx_seq_one_letter_code
_entity_poly.pdbx_strand_id
1 'polypeptide(L)'
;HGSTLSEHLGRIASARAVWDLTCPIVNRARDAVSRFADAGVPVVVIGDKEHRETRYLMEAAGSQLLRAVASEQDLDTLEISVSRVGIVYQTTQSREFRQQVLEWFRRRGIEIAEEMTLCPEVLRRQDGAVALARRCTVMLVLGDSSSANTRRLVAVAVPACPRTYLIGDAAALPEVGLNCVDIVGVVSGTSCPQATIDEVMAGLRQVCPDVRVEVDAWPESVL
;
A
#
# COMPACT_ATOMS: atom_id res chain seq x y z
N HIS A 1 4.15 -4.24 9.96
CA HIS A 1 3.30 -5.26 9.34
C HIS A 1 2.69 -6.25 10.33
N GLY A 2 3.05 -6.28 11.63
CA GLY A 2 2.48 -7.27 12.56
C GLY A 2 3.10 -8.66 12.41
N SER A 3 2.83 -9.55 13.36
CA SER A 3 3.19 -10.97 13.31
C SER A 3 2.03 -11.82 13.76
N THR A 4 1.70 -12.86 12.99
CA THR A 4 0.71 -13.86 13.42
C THR A 4 1.18 -14.55 14.71
N LEU A 5 0.25 -15.15 15.46
CA LEU A 5 0.53 -15.87 16.68
C LEU A 5 1.52 -17.01 16.45
N SER A 6 1.41 -17.74 15.34
CA SER A 6 2.36 -18.81 14.97
C SER A 6 3.77 -18.27 14.74
N GLU A 7 3.91 -17.16 14.00
CA GLU A 7 5.20 -16.46 13.82
C GLU A 7 5.76 -15.96 15.16
N HIS A 8 4.90 -15.47 16.04
CA HIS A 8 5.28 -14.91 17.33
C HIS A 8 5.75 -16.00 18.31
N LEU A 9 5.01 -17.11 18.43
CA LEU A 9 5.36 -18.25 19.28
C LEU A 9 6.67 -18.90 18.85
N GLY A 10 6.91 -19.06 17.55
CA GLY A 10 8.19 -19.59 17.04
C GLY A 10 9.39 -18.72 17.41
N ARG A 11 9.20 -17.39 17.43
CA ARG A 11 10.25 -16.44 17.84
C ARG A 11 10.49 -16.46 19.34
N ILE A 12 9.43 -16.47 20.16
CA ILE A 12 9.56 -16.54 21.62
C ILE A 12 10.25 -17.83 22.05
N ALA A 13 9.88 -18.97 21.46
CA ALA A 13 10.43 -20.27 21.84
C ALA A 13 11.96 -20.38 21.64
N SER A 14 12.53 -19.54 20.76
CA SER A 14 13.95 -19.56 20.40
C SER A 14 14.73 -18.32 20.86
N ALA A 15 14.07 -17.29 21.40
CA ALA A 15 14.70 -16.00 21.70
C ALA A 15 14.79 -15.72 23.20
N ARG A 16 15.89 -15.10 23.61
CA ARG A 16 16.08 -14.58 24.98
C ARG A 16 15.15 -13.39 25.30
N ALA A 17 14.83 -12.58 24.29
CA ALA A 17 13.93 -11.44 24.38
C ALA A 17 13.34 -11.14 22.99
N VAL A 18 12.10 -10.64 22.96
CA VAL A 18 11.39 -10.25 21.74
C VAL A 18 10.92 -8.81 21.88
N TRP A 19 11.27 -7.97 20.92
CA TRP A 19 10.77 -6.60 20.80
C TRP A 19 9.79 -6.52 19.65
N ASP A 20 8.57 -6.10 19.92
CA ASP A 20 7.57 -5.87 18.88
C ASP A 20 7.69 -4.45 18.34
N LEU A 21 8.18 -4.35 17.10
CA LEU A 21 8.31 -3.10 16.36
C LEU A 21 7.14 -2.90 15.37
N THR A 22 6.01 -3.55 15.63
CA THR A 22 4.81 -3.36 14.80
C THR A 22 4.34 -1.92 14.88
N CYS A 23 4.13 -1.32 13.70
CA CYS A 23 3.62 0.04 13.58
C CYS A 23 2.32 0.20 14.40
N PRO A 24 2.19 1.26 15.22
CA PRO A 24 0.99 1.51 16.03
C PRO A 24 -0.31 1.58 15.21
N ILE A 25 -0.24 2.02 13.94
CA ILE A 25 -1.41 2.06 13.04
C ILE A 25 -1.87 0.64 12.68
N VAL A 26 -0.92 -0.29 12.48
CA VAL A 26 -1.22 -1.70 12.23
C VAL A 26 -1.83 -2.35 13.47
N ASN A 27 -1.32 -2.05 14.66
CA ASN A 27 -1.92 -2.53 15.91
C ASN A 27 -3.35 -2.00 16.08
N ARG A 28 -3.59 -0.70 15.83
CA ARG A 28 -4.94 -0.14 15.84
C ARG A 28 -5.88 -0.84 14.87
N ALA A 29 -5.39 -1.19 13.68
CA ALA A 29 -6.17 -1.95 12.70
C ALA A 29 -6.53 -3.34 13.23
N ARG A 30 -5.58 -4.03 13.88
CA ARG A 30 -5.85 -5.32 14.53
C ARG A 30 -6.85 -5.19 15.67
N ASP A 31 -6.70 -4.17 16.53
CA ASP A 31 -7.62 -3.93 17.63
C ASP A 31 -9.05 -3.68 17.13
N ALA A 32 -9.20 -2.99 15.99
CA ALA A 32 -10.50 -2.79 15.36
C ALA A 32 -11.12 -4.11 14.87
N VAL A 33 -10.31 -4.98 14.27
CA VAL A 33 -10.76 -6.32 13.90
C VAL A 33 -11.24 -7.08 15.13
N SER A 34 -10.43 -7.13 16.19
CA SER A 34 -10.80 -7.83 17.43
C SER A 34 -12.08 -7.28 18.03
N ARG A 35 -12.27 -5.95 18.07
CA ARG A 35 -13.53 -5.35 18.54
C ARG A 35 -14.74 -5.80 17.73
N PHE A 36 -14.64 -5.89 16.41
CA PHE A 36 -15.74 -6.41 15.59
C PHE A 36 -15.98 -7.90 15.85
N ALA A 37 -14.90 -8.68 15.95
CA ALA A 37 -14.99 -10.12 16.18
C ALA A 37 -15.63 -10.44 17.55
N ASP A 38 -15.20 -9.75 18.61
CA ASP A 38 -15.71 -9.88 19.98
C ASP A 38 -17.19 -9.46 20.09
N ALA A 39 -17.62 -8.52 19.25
CA ALA A 39 -19.02 -8.11 19.11
C ALA A 39 -19.86 -9.06 18.23
N GLY A 40 -19.27 -10.12 17.68
CA GLY A 40 -19.94 -11.06 16.78
C GLY A 40 -20.28 -10.48 15.42
N VAL A 41 -19.61 -9.39 15.01
CA VAL A 41 -19.81 -8.75 13.71
C VAL A 41 -18.89 -9.43 12.68
N PRO A 42 -19.43 -10.00 11.58
CA PRO A 42 -18.61 -10.58 10.52
C PRO A 42 -17.68 -9.54 9.89
N VAL A 43 -16.41 -9.90 9.65
CA VAL A 43 -15.35 -8.98 9.24
C VAL A 43 -14.90 -9.25 7.81
N VAL A 44 -14.76 -8.18 7.02
CA VAL A 44 -14.06 -8.18 5.73
C VAL A 44 -12.80 -7.35 5.87
N VAL A 45 -11.65 -7.96 5.57
CA VAL A 45 -10.36 -7.27 5.58
C VAL A 45 -10.03 -6.81 4.17
N ILE A 46 -9.88 -5.51 3.96
CA ILE A 46 -9.52 -4.95 2.66
C ILE A 46 -7.99 -4.92 2.56
N GLY A 47 -7.41 -5.91 1.89
CA GLY A 47 -5.97 -6.15 1.86
C GLY A 47 -5.59 -7.35 1.02
N ASP A 48 -4.33 -7.40 0.60
CA ASP A 48 -3.75 -8.55 -0.11
C ASP A 48 -3.64 -9.74 0.86
N LYS A 49 -4.40 -10.82 0.62
CA LYS A 49 -4.52 -11.97 1.52
C LYS A 49 -3.18 -12.64 1.86
N GLU A 50 -2.20 -12.56 0.96
CA GLU A 50 -0.88 -13.17 1.16
C GLU A 50 0.07 -12.23 1.93
N HIS A 51 -0.24 -10.94 1.96
CA HIS A 51 0.57 -9.95 2.65
C HIS A 51 0.56 -10.16 4.16
N ARG A 52 1.74 -10.08 4.79
CA ARG A 52 1.95 -10.34 6.22
C ARG A 52 1.00 -9.54 7.12
N GLU A 53 0.76 -8.27 6.78
CA GLU A 53 -0.17 -7.43 7.51
C GLU A 53 -1.61 -7.90 7.41
N THR A 54 -2.07 -8.29 6.23
CA THR A 54 -3.43 -8.79 6.05
C THR A 54 -3.61 -10.11 6.79
N ARG A 55 -2.62 -11.02 6.74
CA ARG A 55 -2.62 -12.26 7.54
C ARG A 55 -2.71 -11.96 9.04
N TYR A 56 -2.00 -10.94 9.51
CA TYR A 56 -2.07 -10.48 10.90
C TYR A 56 -3.46 -9.96 11.28
N LEU A 57 -4.15 -9.25 10.39
CA LEU A 57 -5.53 -8.79 10.62
C LEU A 57 -6.53 -9.96 10.56
N MET A 58 -6.42 -10.83 9.56
CA MET A 58 -7.28 -12.00 9.37
C MET A 58 -7.25 -12.94 10.57
N GLU A 59 -6.07 -13.16 11.17
CA GLU A 59 -5.95 -13.97 12.38
C GLU A 59 -6.76 -13.40 13.55
N ALA A 60 -6.79 -12.07 13.70
CA ALA A 60 -7.55 -11.42 14.76
C ALA A 60 -9.07 -11.50 14.55
N ALA A 61 -9.53 -11.67 13.31
CA ALA A 61 -10.94 -11.87 13.01
C ALA A 61 -11.41 -13.29 13.36
N GLY A 62 -10.50 -14.27 13.34
CA GLY A 62 -10.82 -15.66 13.69
C GLY A 62 -11.99 -16.21 12.87
N SER A 63 -12.99 -16.78 13.56
CA SER A 63 -14.19 -17.35 12.93
C SER A 63 -15.14 -16.29 12.34
N GLN A 64 -14.96 -15.01 12.67
CA GLN A 64 -15.78 -13.92 12.12
C GLN A 64 -15.25 -13.42 10.78
N LEU A 65 -14.09 -13.89 10.32
CA LEU A 65 -13.55 -13.51 9.02
C LEU A 65 -14.43 -14.05 7.88
N LEU A 66 -14.99 -13.16 7.08
CA LEU A 66 -15.69 -13.51 5.84
C LEU A 66 -14.71 -13.69 4.68
N ARG A 67 -13.89 -12.66 4.43
CA ARG A 67 -12.95 -12.65 3.30
C ARG A 67 -11.88 -11.55 3.45
N ALA A 68 -10.75 -11.76 2.78
CA ALA A 68 -9.82 -10.70 2.44
C ALA A 68 -10.01 -10.28 0.97
N VAL A 69 -10.11 -8.97 0.71
CA VAL A 69 -10.44 -8.39 -0.60
C VAL A 69 -9.37 -7.36 -0.97
N ALA A 70 -8.68 -7.54 -2.10
CA ALA A 70 -7.57 -6.69 -2.51
C ALA A 70 -7.82 -5.94 -3.82
N SER A 71 -8.83 -6.33 -4.58
CA SER A 71 -9.10 -5.85 -5.94
C SER A 71 -10.60 -5.78 -6.27
N GLU A 72 -10.94 -5.12 -7.38
CA GLU A 72 -12.31 -5.12 -7.91
C GLU A 72 -12.77 -6.52 -8.30
N GLN A 73 -11.87 -7.35 -8.84
CA GLN A 73 -12.18 -8.74 -9.18
C GLN A 73 -12.55 -9.58 -7.94
N ASP A 74 -11.92 -9.29 -6.79
CA ASP A 74 -12.30 -9.92 -5.52
C ASP A 74 -13.71 -9.49 -5.09
N LEU A 75 -14.11 -8.24 -5.34
CA LEU A 75 -15.46 -7.75 -5.07
C LEU A 75 -16.50 -8.38 -6.01
N ASP A 76 -16.16 -8.61 -7.28
CA ASP A 76 -17.07 -9.23 -8.25
C ASP A 76 -17.44 -10.67 -7.87
N THR A 77 -16.50 -11.37 -7.21
CA THR A 77 -16.68 -12.76 -6.75
C THR A 77 -17.04 -12.86 -5.26
N LEU A 78 -17.31 -11.73 -4.60
CA LEU A 78 -17.63 -11.68 -3.19
C LEU A 78 -19.10 -12.05 -2.93
N GLU A 79 -19.31 -13.21 -2.32
CA GLU A 79 -20.62 -13.67 -1.87
C GLU A 79 -20.78 -13.39 -0.36
N ILE A 80 -21.75 -12.54 -0.01
CA ILE A 80 -22.04 -12.17 1.39
C ILE A 80 -23.56 -12.20 1.61
N SER A 81 -23.99 -12.94 2.63
CA SER A 81 -25.40 -13.12 3.01
C SER A 81 -25.78 -12.47 4.35
N VAL A 82 -24.88 -11.66 4.92
CA VAL A 82 -25.13 -10.96 6.19
C VAL A 82 -25.65 -9.55 5.95
N SER A 83 -26.47 -9.05 6.88
CA SER A 83 -27.02 -7.69 6.82
C SER A 83 -26.06 -6.61 7.29
N ARG A 84 -24.97 -6.99 8.00
CA ARG A 84 -23.98 -6.07 8.56
C ARG A 84 -22.58 -6.65 8.50
N VAL A 85 -21.60 -5.83 8.14
CA VAL A 85 -20.17 -6.20 8.12
C VAL A 85 -19.29 -5.17 8.81
N GLY A 86 -18.25 -5.65 9.48
CA GLY A 86 -17.11 -4.87 9.94
C GLY A 86 -16.08 -4.76 8.82
N ILE A 87 -15.64 -3.55 8.49
CA ILE A 87 -14.62 -3.32 7.45
C ILE A 87 -13.39 -2.68 8.08
N VAL A 88 -12.24 -3.30 7.84
CA VAL A 88 -10.91 -2.76 8.13
C VAL A 88 -10.04 -2.82 6.90
N TYR A 89 -8.99 -2.02 6.85
CA TYR A 89 -8.08 -1.92 5.72
C TYR A 89 -6.64 -2.26 6.13
N GLN A 90 -5.93 -2.97 5.25
CA GLN A 90 -4.48 -2.95 5.22
C GLN A 90 -4.02 -1.50 5.06
N THR A 91 -3.06 -1.08 5.87
CA THR A 91 -2.67 0.33 6.04
C THR A 91 -2.16 1.00 4.76
N THR A 92 -1.70 0.19 3.79
CA THR A 92 -1.17 0.64 2.49
C THR A 92 -2.17 0.55 1.34
N GLN A 93 -3.45 0.29 1.60
CA GLN A 93 -4.52 0.42 0.60
C GLN A 93 -4.76 1.90 0.23
N SER A 94 -5.53 2.16 -0.82
CA SER A 94 -5.83 3.52 -1.30
C SER A 94 -7.25 3.99 -1.03
N ARG A 95 -7.44 5.31 -1.10
CA ARG A 95 -8.74 5.96 -0.91
C ARG A 95 -9.74 5.55 -1.98
N GLU A 96 -9.29 5.41 -3.22
CA GLU A 96 -10.12 5.04 -4.37
C GLU A 96 -10.70 3.64 -4.17
N PHE A 97 -9.84 2.67 -3.82
CA PHE A 97 -10.30 1.29 -3.59
C PHE A 97 -11.24 1.21 -2.38
N ARG A 98 -10.96 1.96 -1.31
CA ARG A 98 -11.90 2.12 -0.19
C ARG A 98 -13.26 2.62 -0.66
N GLN A 99 -13.32 3.65 -1.52
CA GLN A 99 -14.59 4.17 -2.02
C GLN A 99 -15.37 3.13 -2.81
N GLN A 100 -14.70 2.38 -3.68
CA GLN A 100 -15.29 1.28 -4.46
C GLN A 100 -15.87 0.18 -3.55
N VAL A 101 -15.13 -0.24 -2.52
CA VAL A 101 -15.58 -1.21 -1.53
C VAL A 101 -16.85 -0.71 -0.83
N LEU A 102 -16.82 0.50 -0.28
CA LEU A 102 -17.97 1.05 0.44
C LEU A 102 -19.20 1.17 -0.46
N GLU A 103 -19.01 1.58 -1.71
CA GLU A 103 -20.09 1.65 -2.69
C GLU A 103 -20.65 0.25 -3.02
N TRP A 104 -19.79 -0.76 -3.19
CA TRP A 104 -20.19 -2.14 -3.47
C TRP A 104 -21.13 -2.70 -2.39
N PHE A 105 -20.81 -2.46 -1.12
CA PHE A 105 -21.63 -2.89 0.03
C PHE A 105 -22.94 -2.10 0.13
N ARG A 106 -22.89 -0.77 -0.04
CA ARG A 106 -24.08 0.08 0.00
C ARG A 106 -25.09 -0.28 -1.07
N ARG A 107 -24.64 -0.55 -2.30
CA ARG A 107 -25.52 -0.96 -3.43
C ARG A 107 -26.26 -2.27 -3.14
N ARG A 108 -25.76 -3.10 -2.23
CA ARG A 108 -26.37 -4.36 -1.79
C ARG A 108 -27.20 -4.24 -0.51
N GLY A 109 -27.34 -3.03 0.04
CA GLY A 109 -28.10 -2.79 1.27
C GLY A 109 -27.47 -3.40 2.52
N ILE A 110 -26.17 -3.68 2.50
CA ILE A 110 -25.43 -4.23 3.65
C ILE A 110 -24.96 -3.06 4.53
N GLU A 111 -25.27 -3.10 5.82
CA GLU A 111 -24.81 -2.14 6.82
C GLU A 111 -23.30 -2.25 7.01
N ILE A 112 -22.60 -1.12 7.02
CA ILE A 112 -21.14 -1.07 7.14
C ILE A 112 -20.78 -0.48 8.51
N ALA A 113 -20.10 -1.27 9.34
CA ALA A 113 -19.33 -0.80 10.48
C ALA A 113 -17.87 -0.64 10.05
N GLU A 114 -17.48 0.58 9.67
CA GLU A 114 -16.14 0.86 9.14
C GLU A 114 -15.19 1.36 10.24
N GLU A 115 -13.96 0.82 10.26
CA GLU A 115 -12.83 1.50 10.90
C GLU A 115 -11.84 1.97 9.83
N MET A 116 -11.55 3.28 9.81
CA MET A 116 -10.62 3.87 8.86
C MET A 116 -9.16 3.65 9.29
N THR A 117 -8.58 2.54 8.83
CA THR A 117 -7.24 2.09 9.23
C THR A 117 -6.14 2.37 8.19
N LEU A 118 -6.44 3.10 7.11
CA LEU A 118 -5.41 3.54 6.17
C LEU A 118 -4.41 4.49 6.85
N CYS A 119 -3.11 4.29 6.59
CA CYS A 119 -2.07 5.12 7.19
C CYS A 119 -2.08 6.53 6.56
N PRO A 120 -2.24 7.61 7.34
CA PRO A 120 -2.26 8.98 6.80
C PRO A 120 -1.00 9.33 6.00
N GLU A 121 0.15 8.82 6.42
CA GLU A 121 1.44 9.10 5.81
C GLU A 121 1.66 8.31 4.51
N VAL A 122 0.98 7.18 4.35
CA VAL A 122 0.91 6.46 3.06
C VAL A 122 -0.05 7.19 2.11
N LEU A 123 -1.19 7.65 2.61
CA LEU A 123 -2.15 8.42 1.80
C LEU A 123 -1.54 9.72 1.28
N ARG A 124 -0.81 10.45 2.13
CA ARG A 124 -0.10 11.67 1.72
C ARG A 124 0.87 11.43 0.56
N ARG A 125 1.61 10.31 0.59
CA ARG A 125 2.51 9.91 -0.51
C ARG A 125 1.76 9.51 -1.77
N GLN A 126 0.62 8.81 -1.64
CA GLN A 126 -0.21 8.49 -2.79
C GLN A 126 -0.77 9.76 -3.45
N ASP A 127 -1.27 10.70 -2.64
CA ASP A 127 -1.78 11.99 -3.11
C ASP A 127 -0.67 12.79 -3.83
N GLY A 128 0.53 12.82 -3.26
CA GLY A 128 1.72 13.44 -3.86
C GLY A 128 2.16 12.76 -5.16
N ALA A 129 2.19 11.43 -5.21
CA ALA A 129 2.50 10.67 -6.42
C ALA A 129 1.49 10.93 -7.54
N VAL A 130 0.18 11.00 -7.23
CA VAL A 130 -0.86 11.35 -8.21
C VAL A 130 -0.69 12.78 -8.71
N ALA A 131 -0.41 13.73 -7.80
CA ALA A 131 -0.19 15.12 -8.17
C ALA A 131 1.05 15.28 -9.07
N LEU A 132 2.13 14.56 -8.78
CA LEU A 132 3.34 14.53 -9.58
C LEU A 132 3.11 13.88 -10.95
N ALA A 133 2.45 12.72 -10.97
CA ALA A 133 2.12 12.00 -12.21
C ALA A 133 1.32 12.86 -13.19
N ARG A 134 0.42 13.73 -12.71
CA ARG A 134 -0.35 14.67 -13.56
C ARG A 134 0.50 15.73 -14.26
N ARG A 135 1.72 15.99 -13.82
CA ARG A 135 2.63 17.01 -14.38
C ARG A 135 3.81 16.41 -15.13
N CYS A 136 3.93 15.08 -15.15
CA CYS A 136 5.06 14.35 -15.72
C CYS A 136 4.63 13.58 -16.98
N THR A 137 5.58 13.33 -17.88
CA THR A 137 5.36 12.46 -19.04
C THR A 137 5.84 11.04 -18.81
N VAL A 138 6.72 10.84 -17.82
CA VAL A 138 7.20 9.55 -17.32
C VAL A 138 7.22 9.60 -15.79
N MET A 139 6.79 8.52 -15.15
CA MET A 139 6.82 8.39 -13.70
C MET A 139 7.67 7.20 -13.30
N LEU A 140 8.65 7.40 -12.44
CA LEU A 140 9.49 6.36 -11.86
C LEU A 140 9.14 6.19 -10.39
N VAL A 141 8.72 4.97 -10.04
CA VAL A 141 8.40 4.57 -8.68
C VAL A 141 9.53 3.68 -8.17
N LEU A 142 10.36 4.22 -7.29
CA LEU A 142 11.55 3.54 -6.79
C LEU A 142 11.21 2.62 -5.62
N GLY A 143 11.68 1.37 -5.71
CA GLY A 143 11.60 0.41 -4.61
C GLY A 143 11.31 -1.00 -5.06
N ASP A 144 11.09 -1.86 -4.07
CA ASP A 144 10.90 -3.30 -4.28
C ASP A 144 9.47 -3.65 -4.74
N SER A 145 9.33 -4.55 -5.71
CA SER A 145 8.03 -5.02 -6.23
C SER A 145 7.21 -5.83 -5.21
N SER A 146 7.85 -6.42 -4.20
CA SER A 146 7.18 -7.08 -3.08
C SER A 146 6.55 -6.10 -2.09
N SER A 147 6.99 -4.84 -2.08
CA SER A 147 6.46 -3.81 -1.18
C SER A 147 5.05 -3.40 -1.59
N ALA A 148 4.08 -3.62 -0.71
CA ALA A 148 2.70 -3.22 -0.93
C ALA A 148 2.56 -1.71 -1.14
N ASN A 149 3.38 -0.90 -0.45
CA ASN A 149 3.39 0.55 -0.64
C ASN A 149 3.93 0.94 -2.02
N THR A 150 5.03 0.33 -2.47
CA THR A 150 5.60 0.61 -3.81
C THR A 150 4.63 0.22 -4.91
N ARG A 151 4.04 -1.00 -4.85
CA ARG A 151 3.00 -1.43 -5.79
C ARG A 151 1.81 -0.47 -5.81
N ARG A 152 1.43 0.06 -4.64
CA ARG A 152 0.33 1.01 -4.55
C ARG A 152 0.66 2.35 -5.21
N LEU A 153 1.87 2.88 -5.01
CA LEU A 153 2.32 4.10 -5.68
C LEU A 153 2.25 3.97 -7.21
N VAL A 154 2.66 2.82 -7.75
CA VAL A 154 2.49 2.51 -9.19
C VAL A 154 1.01 2.53 -9.56
N ALA A 155 0.17 1.78 -8.85
CA ALA A 155 -1.25 1.65 -9.17
C ALA A 155 -2.00 2.98 -9.16
N VAL A 156 -1.66 3.91 -8.25
CA VAL A 156 -2.30 5.24 -8.21
C VAL A 156 -1.72 6.22 -9.24
N ALA A 157 -0.46 6.05 -9.65
CA ALA A 157 0.19 6.92 -10.63
C ALA A 157 -0.19 6.56 -12.08
N VAL A 158 -0.33 5.27 -12.41
CA VAL A 158 -0.62 4.78 -13.78
C VAL A 158 -1.82 5.48 -14.45
N PRO A 159 -2.97 5.70 -13.77
CA PRO A 159 -4.10 6.40 -14.38
C PRO A 159 -3.80 7.85 -14.80
N ALA A 160 -2.89 8.54 -14.10
CA ALA A 160 -2.50 9.91 -14.41
C ALA A 160 -1.31 9.99 -15.36
N CYS A 161 -0.38 9.02 -15.29
CA CYS A 161 0.78 8.91 -16.18
C CYS A 161 0.94 7.45 -16.64
N PRO A 162 0.42 7.07 -17.82
CA PRO A 162 0.48 5.69 -18.31
C PRO A 162 1.91 5.14 -18.44
N ARG A 163 2.90 6.03 -18.67
CA ARG A 163 4.34 5.71 -18.65
C ARG A 163 4.88 5.69 -17.21
N THR A 164 4.29 4.85 -16.35
CA THR A 164 4.76 4.64 -14.98
C THR A 164 5.56 3.34 -14.88
N TYR A 165 6.76 3.39 -14.32
CA TYR A 165 7.67 2.26 -14.19
C TYR A 165 8.06 2.04 -12.73
N LEU A 166 8.03 0.78 -12.28
CA LEU A 166 8.64 0.37 -11.03
C LEU A 166 10.13 0.09 -11.27
N ILE A 167 10.99 0.80 -10.56
CA ILE A 167 12.45 0.72 -10.74
C ILE A 167 13.09 0.29 -9.42
N GLY A 168 13.81 -0.83 -9.44
CA GLY A 168 14.56 -1.32 -8.30
C GLY A 168 15.92 -0.64 -8.14
N ASP A 169 16.56 -0.30 -9.26
CA ASP A 169 17.90 0.27 -9.32
C ASP A 169 18.14 1.01 -10.65
N ALA A 170 19.28 1.69 -10.77
CA ALA A 170 19.64 2.48 -11.95
C ALA A 170 19.84 1.63 -13.22
N ALA A 171 20.07 0.32 -13.12
CA ALA A 171 20.33 -0.54 -14.27
C ALA A 171 19.07 -0.77 -15.11
N ALA A 172 17.88 -0.54 -14.57
CA ALA A 172 16.61 -0.62 -15.30
C ALA A 172 16.30 0.65 -16.12
N LEU A 173 17.03 1.76 -15.93
CA LEU A 173 16.76 3.03 -16.63
C LEU A 173 16.84 2.95 -18.16
N PRO A 174 17.76 2.19 -18.79
CA PRO A 174 17.80 2.07 -20.24
C PRO A 174 16.52 1.49 -20.84
N GLU A 175 15.77 0.66 -20.11
CA GLU A 175 14.54 0.03 -20.59
C GLU A 175 13.32 0.98 -20.57
N VAL A 176 13.41 2.10 -19.85
CA VAL A 176 12.33 3.10 -19.74
C VAL A 176 12.08 3.83 -21.07
N GLY A 177 13.12 3.95 -21.90
CA GLY A 177 13.05 4.66 -23.19
C GLY A 177 12.79 6.16 -23.03
N LEU A 178 13.60 6.84 -22.22
CA LEU A 178 13.49 8.28 -21.98
C LEU A 178 13.90 9.09 -23.22
N ASN A 179 13.18 10.19 -23.46
CA ASN A 179 13.50 11.18 -24.51
C ASN A 179 13.76 12.56 -23.90
N CYS A 180 14.51 13.43 -24.60
CA CYS A 180 14.91 14.74 -24.06
C CYS A 180 13.76 15.74 -23.82
N VAL A 181 12.53 15.42 -24.24
CA VAL A 181 11.33 16.24 -23.97
C VAL A 181 10.54 15.73 -22.76
N ASP A 182 10.97 14.62 -22.16
CA ASP A 182 10.26 14.04 -21.03
C ASP A 182 10.44 14.86 -19.76
N ILE A 183 9.35 14.94 -18.99
CA ILE A 183 9.34 15.40 -17.60
C ILE A 183 9.25 14.12 -16.76
N VAL A 184 10.34 13.78 -16.09
CA VAL A 184 10.45 12.55 -15.29
C VAL A 184 10.07 12.85 -13.86
N GLY A 185 8.93 12.33 -13.42
CA GLY A 185 8.53 12.31 -12.02
C GLY A 185 9.22 11.17 -11.30
N VAL A 186 9.81 11.42 -10.12
CA VAL A 186 10.42 10.39 -9.29
C VAL A 186 9.77 10.39 -7.91
N VAL A 187 9.27 9.23 -7.48
CA VAL A 187 8.76 8.96 -6.13
C VAL A 187 9.36 7.65 -5.63
N SER A 188 9.47 7.46 -4.32
CA SER A 188 9.90 6.19 -3.76
C SER A 188 8.92 5.60 -2.75
N GLY A 189 8.96 4.28 -2.62
CA GLY A 189 8.35 3.59 -1.50
C GLY A 189 9.06 3.89 -0.18
N THR A 190 8.34 3.79 0.94
CA THR A 190 8.89 4.06 2.30
C THR A 190 10.08 3.17 2.70
N SER A 191 10.29 2.07 1.99
CA SER A 191 11.38 1.12 2.23
C SER A 191 12.55 1.27 1.24
N CYS A 192 12.50 2.26 0.34
CA CYS A 192 13.57 2.50 -0.63
C CYS A 192 14.75 3.24 0.06
N PRO A 193 15.97 2.68 0.04
CA PRO A 193 17.14 3.35 0.62
C PRO A 193 17.51 4.64 -0.12
N GLN A 194 18.04 5.63 0.61
CA GLN A 194 18.51 6.89 0.02
C GLN A 194 19.58 6.66 -1.06
N ALA A 195 20.51 5.73 -0.85
CA ALA A 195 21.53 5.38 -1.83
C ALA A 195 20.93 4.94 -3.18
N THR A 196 19.86 4.16 -3.17
CA THR A 196 19.16 3.73 -4.40
C THR A 196 18.54 4.92 -5.13
N ILE A 197 17.96 5.86 -4.39
CA ILE A 197 17.40 7.09 -4.96
C ILE A 197 18.52 7.91 -5.62
N ASP A 198 19.64 8.11 -4.93
CA ASP A 198 20.77 8.89 -5.43
C ASP A 198 21.39 8.25 -6.68
N GLU A 199 21.55 6.92 -6.69
CA GLU A 199 22.04 6.15 -7.84
C GLU A 199 21.14 6.31 -9.06
N VAL A 200 19.82 6.18 -8.89
CA VAL A 200 18.86 6.37 -9.99
C VAL A 200 18.88 7.81 -10.50
N MET A 201 18.94 8.80 -9.60
CA MET A 201 19.03 10.21 -9.99
C MET A 201 20.32 10.53 -10.76
N ALA A 202 21.44 9.91 -10.38
CA ALA A 202 22.69 10.00 -11.13
C ALA A 202 22.59 9.32 -12.51
N GLY A 203 22.00 8.12 -12.56
CA GLY A 203 21.78 7.37 -13.80
C GLY A 203 20.88 8.11 -14.80
N LEU A 204 19.84 8.80 -14.32
CA LEU A 204 18.95 9.62 -15.16
C LEU A 204 19.72 10.67 -15.94
N ARG A 205 20.66 11.36 -15.27
CA ARG A 205 21.52 12.38 -15.90
C ARG A 205 22.51 11.79 -16.90
N GLN A 206 22.87 10.52 -16.76
CA GLN A 206 23.74 9.84 -17.73
C GLN A 206 22.97 9.40 -18.97
N VAL A 207 21.75 8.86 -18.79
CA VAL A 207 20.89 8.40 -19.88
C VAL A 207 20.34 9.60 -20.67
N CYS A 208 19.98 10.68 -20.00
CA CYS A 208 19.47 11.90 -20.63
C CYS A 208 19.93 13.14 -19.84
N PRO A 209 21.05 13.79 -20.23
CA PRO A 209 21.64 14.91 -19.47
C PRO A 209 20.70 16.10 -19.23
N ASP A 210 19.83 16.40 -20.19
CA ASP A 210 18.92 17.55 -20.16
C ASP A 210 17.51 17.21 -19.64
N VAL A 211 17.32 16.01 -19.07
CA VAL A 211 16.00 15.58 -18.61
C VAL A 211 15.50 16.44 -17.45
N ARG A 212 14.26 16.91 -17.57
CA ARG A 212 13.61 17.63 -16.47
C ARG A 212 13.12 16.61 -15.45
N VAL A 213 13.67 16.64 -14.24
CA VAL A 213 13.23 15.77 -13.14
C VAL A 213 12.38 16.56 -12.15
N GLU A 214 11.18 16.06 -11.85
CA GLU A 214 10.37 16.52 -10.73
C GLU A 214 10.34 15.45 -9.65
N VAL A 215 10.57 15.85 -8.40
CA VAL A 215 10.47 14.97 -7.23
C VAL A 215 9.29 15.40 -6.38
N ASP A 216 8.57 14.45 -5.80
CA ASP A 216 7.61 14.79 -4.77
C ASP A 216 8.37 15.26 -3.53
N ALA A 217 7.85 16.29 -2.83
CA ALA A 217 8.50 16.85 -1.67
C ALA A 217 8.54 15.78 -0.56
N TRP A 218 9.71 15.14 -0.43
CA TRP A 218 10.11 14.43 0.78
C TRP A 218 9.79 15.33 1.98
N PRO A 219 9.33 14.80 3.13
CA PRO A 219 9.24 15.65 4.31
C PRO A 219 10.58 16.37 4.49
N GLU A 220 10.54 17.69 4.64
CA GLU A 220 11.65 18.67 4.59
C GLU A 220 12.84 18.40 5.54
N SER A 221 12.91 17.23 6.18
CA SER A 221 13.97 16.86 7.13
C SER A 221 15.17 16.14 6.52
N VAL A 222 15.37 16.19 5.19
CA VAL A 222 16.52 15.53 4.52
C VAL A 222 17.12 16.40 3.39
N LEU A 223 17.22 17.71 3.61
CA LEU A 223 18.18 18.58 2.90
C LEU A 223 19.04 19.32 3.93
#